data_AF-A0A841AB94-F1
#
_entry.id   AF-A0A841AB94-F1
#
_cell.length_a   1.000
_cell.length_b   1.000
_cell.length_c   1.000
_cell.angle_alpha   90.00
_cell.angle_beta   90.00
_cell.angle_gamma   90.00
#
_symmetry.space_group_name_H-M   'P 1'
#
loop_
_entity.id
_entity.type
_entity.pdbx_description
1 polymer ?
#
loop_
_entity_poly.entity_id
_entity_poly.type
_entity_poly.pdbx_seq_one_letter_code
_entity_poly.pdbx_strand_id
1 'polypeptide(L)'
;MTPSTDLTLTEQASLTSGEDFWTTKAVGEVRSVRMFDGPHGLRRQAEAGDHLGLTGSVPATCFPPAVALGSTWDPELAERRGAWTRSG
;
A
#
# COMPACT_ATOMS: atom_id res chain seq x y z
N MET A 1 27.17 0.63 -1.80
CA MET A 1 26.15 0.87 -0.77
C MET A 1 26.69 1.96 0.15
N THR A 2 26.47 3.22 -0.20
CA THR A 2 26.87 4.35 0.63
C THR A 2 26.00 4.31 1.89
N PRO A 3 26.57 4.26 3.11
CA PRO A 3 25.76 4.34 4.32
C PRO A 3 25.06 5.69 4.32
N SER A 4 23.74 5.66 4.14
CA SER A 4 22.92 6.85 4.24
C SER A 4 22.71 7.17 5.72
N THR A 5 22.79 8.46 6.04
CA THR A 5 22.05 9.16 7.10
C THR A 5 22.65 9.26 8.51
N ASP A 6 22.66 10.50 9.00
CA ASP A 6 22.88 10.99 10.37
C ASP A 6 21.78 10.52 11.36
N LEU A 7 21.26 9.30 11.20
CA LEU A 7 20.22 8.75 12.06
C LEU A 7 20.81 7.96 13.22
N THR A 8 20.32 8.26 14.42
CA THR A 8 20.58 7.46 15.62
C THR A 8 20.09 6.02 15.43
N LEU A 9 20.65 5.09 16.21
CA LEU A 9 20.20 3.68 16.20
C LEU A 9 18.69 3.56 16.49
N THR A 10 18.16 4.40 17.38
CA THR A 10 16.73 4.42 17.71
C THR A 10 15.89 4.85 16.51
N GLU A 11 16.33 5.86 15.78
CA GLU A 11 15.67 6.32 14.54
C GLU A 11 15.68 5.21 13.48
N GLN A 12 16.82 4.54 13.29
CA GLN A 12 16.93 3.41 12.36
C GLN A 12 16.01 2.25 12.77
N ALA A 13 15.98 1.88 14.04
CA ALA A 13 15.11 0.83 14.56
C ALA A 13 13.62 1.21 14.42
N SER A 14 13.28 2.49 14.53
CA SER A 14 11.89 2.94 14.41
C SER A 14 11.31 2.70 13.02
N LEU A 15 12.14 2.73 11.96
CA LEU A 15 11.75 2.53 10.57
C LEU A 15 11.35 1.08 10.23
N THR A 16 11.60 0.10 11.11
CA THR A 16 11.27 -1.31 10.88
C THR A 16 9.86 -1.69 11.33
N SER A 17 9.03 -0.71 11.71
CA SER A 17 7.63 -0.91 12.08
C SER A 17 6.79 0.27 11.61
N GLY A 18 5.49 0.02 11.39
CA GLY A 18 4.51 1.05 11.07
C GLY A 18 4.41 2.12 12.16
N GLU A 19 4.05 3.32 11.75
CA GLU A 19 3.51 4.35 12.65
C GLU A 19 2.10 3.95 13.10
N ASP A 20 1.31 3.47 12.14
CA ASP A 20 -0.01 2.87 12.36
C ASP A 20 -0.21 1.65 11.44
N PHE A 21 -1.46 1.24 11.26
CA PHE A 21 -1.81 0.07 10.44
C PHE A 21 -1.52 0.26 8.94
N TRP A 22 -1.49 1.50 8.46
CA TRP A 22 -1.41 1.83 7.03
C TRP A 22 -0.18 2.66 6.67
N THR A 23 0.55 3.23 7.63
CA THR A 23 1.63 4.19 7.36
C THR A 23 2.94 3.82 8.05
N THR A 24 4.07 4.11 7.39
CA THR A 24 5.40 4.05 7.99
C THR A 24 5.72 5.35 8.73
N LYS A 25 6.66 5.30 9.67
CA LYS A 25 7.16 6.50 10.35
C LYS A 25 7.94 7.40 9.39
N ALA A 26 7.81 8.71 9.56
CA ALA A 26 8.73 9.69 8.97
C ALA A 26 9.85 10.01 9.97
N VAL A 27 11.11 9.97 9.51
CA VAL A 27 12.29 10.14 10.38
C VAL A 27 13.40 10.88 9.61
N GLY A 28 13.77 12.07 10.08
CA GLY A 28 14.70 12.95 9.36
C GLY A 28 14.19 13.25 7.94
N GLU A 29 15.02 12.97 6.94
CA GLU A 29 14.68 13.12 5.52
C GLU A 29 13.86 11.94 4.95
N VAL A 30 13.65 10.87 5.73
CA VAL A 30 12.83 9.72 5.31
C VAL A 30 11.35 10.06 5.48
N ARG A 31 10.63 10.14 4.36
CA ARG A 31 9.19 10.41 4.33
C ARG A 31 8.38 9.19 4.76
N SER A 32 7.23 9.43 5.38
CA SER A 32 6.21 8.41 5.60
C SER A 32 5.67 7.88 4.27
N VAL A 33 5.46 6.57 4.20
CA VAL A 33 4.83 5.87 3.09
C VAL A 33 3.51 5.28 3.58
N ARG A 34 2.42 5.53 2.85
CA ARG A 34 1.13 4.89 3.10
C ARG A 34 0.96 3.67 2.20
N MET A 35 0.56 2.55 2.78
CA MET A 35 0.22 1.31 2.11
C MET A 35 -1.28 1.08 2.16
N PHE A 36 -1.80 0.35 1.17
CA PHE A 36 -3.19 -0.08 1.10
C PHE A 36 -3.23 -1.50 0.52
N ASP A 37 -4.29 -2.24 0.83
CA ASP A 37 -4.64 -3.45 0.08
C ASP A 37 -5.14 -3.06 -1.33
N GLY A 38 -5.25 -3.96 -2.32
CA GLY A 38 -4.97 -5.40 -2.30
C GLY A 38 -4.83 -6.00 -3.70
N PRO A 39 -4.90 -7.34 -3.83
CA PRO A 39 -4.45 -8.04 -5.03
C PRO A 39 -5.34 -7.89 -6.27
N HIS A 40 -6.57 -7.39 -6.11
CA HIS A 40 -7.57 -7.27 -7.19
C HIS A 40 -8.30 -5.91 -7.16
N GLY A 41 -7.63 -4.87 -6.68
CA GLY A 41 -8.18 -3.51 -6.60
C GLY A 41 -7.65 -2.79 -5.36
N LEU A 42 -7.71 -1.46 -5.40
CA LEU A 42 -7.34 -0.63 -4.25
C LEU A 42 -8.44 -0.70 -3.19
N ARG A 43 -8.05 -0.93 -1.94
CA ARG A 43 -8.92 -0.90 -0.77
C ARG A 43 -8.39 0.17 0.19
N ARG A 44 -8.93 1.37 0.06
CA ARG A 44 -8.57 2.53 0.88
C ARG A 44 -9.74 2.90 1.79
N GLN A 45 -9.53 2.83 3.10
CA GLN A 45 -10.52 3.30 4.08
C GLN A 45 -10.53 4.84 4.11
N ALA A 46 -11.72 5.44 4.23
CA ALA A 46 -11.84 6.88 4.43
C ALA A 46 -11.28 7.28 5.80
N GLU A 47 -10.65 8.46 5.91
CA GLU A 47 -9.84 8.88 7.08
C GLU A 47 -10.63 9.07 8.38
N ALA A 48 -11.95 8.90 8.37
CA ALA A 48 -12.80 9.04 9.55
C ALA A 48 -13.46 7.70 9.92
N GLY A 49 -12.95 7.04 10.97
CA GLY A 49 -13.81 6.25 11.86
C GLY A 49 -13.26 4.90 12.33
N ASP A 50 -13.08 4.84 13.64
CA ASP A 50 -13.16 3.71 14.59
C ASP A 50 -12.46 2.39 14.24
N HIS A 51 -11.73 1.85 15.22
CA HIS A 51 -10.96 0.60 15.16
C HIS A 51 -11.82 -0.65 14.84
N LEU A 52 -13.13 -0.48 14.62
CA LEU A 52 -14.11 -1.49 14.27
C LEU A 52 -14.18 -1.79 12.75
N GLY A 53 -13.52 -1.01 11.89
CA GLY A 53 -13.40 -1.33 10.45
C GLY A 53 -14.71 -1.20 9.64
N LEU A 54 -15.71 -0.52 10.19
CA LEU A 54 -17.06 -0.38 9.62
C LEU A 54 -17.21 0.81 8.64
N THR A 55 -16.11 1.43 8.22
CA THR A 55 -16.15 2.56 7.30
C THR A 55 -16.02 2.11 5.86
N GLY A 56 -16.76 2.77 4.97
CA GLY A 56 -16.75 2.46 3.54
C GLY A 56 -15.37 2.66 2.91
N SER A 57 -15.01 1.80 1.97
CA SER A 57 -13.86 2.06 1.09
C SER A 57 -14.15 3.27 0.21
N VAL A 58 -13.14 4.09 -0.04
CA VAL A 58 -13.18 5.05 -1.13
C VAL A 58 -13.46 4.27 -2.43
N PRO A 59 -14.33 4.79 -3.33
CA PRO A 59 -14.61 4.13 -4.60
C PRO A 59 -13.33 3.80 -5.37
N ALA A 60 -13.22 2.56 -5.80
CA ALA A 60 -12.09 2.03 -6.55
C ALA A 60 -12.58 0.95 -7.52
N THR A 61 -11.81 0.70 -8.57
CA THR A 61 -12.11 -0.39 -9.52
C THR A 61 -11.85 -1.74 -8.86
N CYS A 62 -12.89 -2.57 -8.79
CA CYS A 62 -12.78 -3.97 -8.39
C CYS A 62 -12.50 -4.84 -9.62
N PHE A 63 -11.31 -5.39 -9.71
CA PHE A 63 -10.89 -6.27 -10.79
C PHE A 63 -11.26 -7.73 -10.49
N PRO A 64 -11.32 -8.60 -11.53
CA PRO A 64 -11.43 -10.04 -11.31
C PRO A 64 -10.31 -10.56 -10.38
N PRO A 65 -10.63 -11.45 -9.42
CA PRO A 65 -9.63 -12.07 -8.56
C PRO A 65 -8.56 -12.84 -9.35
N ALA A 66 -7.42 -13.11 -8.73
CA ALA A 66 -6.27 -13.74 -9.37
C ALA A 66 -6.60 -15.06 -10.09
N VAL A 67 -7.56 -15.86 -9.58
CA VAL A 67 -8.01 -17.09 -10.25
C VAL A 67 -8.67 -16.82 -11.60
N ALA A 68 -9.51 -15.77 -11.70
CA ALA A 68 -10.17 -15.41 -12.95
C ALA A 68 -9.20 -14.74 -13.93
N LEU A 69 -8.29 -13.90 -13.43
CA LEU A 69 -7.22 -13.32 -14.25
C LEU A 69 -6.27 -14.42 -14.76
N GLY A 70 -5.92 -15.40 -13.93
CA GLY A 70 -5.06 -16.52 -14.31
C GLY A 70 -5.68 -17.40 -15.41
N SER A 71 -7.00 -17.57 -15.40
CA SER A 71 -7.74 -18.28 -16.45
C SER A 71 -7.64 -17.63 -17.83
N THR A 72 -7.18 -16.38 -17.94
CA THR A 72 -6.94 -15.72 -19.23
C THR A 72 -5.66 -16.19 -19.91
N TRP A 73 -4.67 -16.68 -19.13
CA TRP A 73 -3.32 -16.99 -19.61
C TRP A 73 -2.66 -15.84 -20.40
N ASP A 74 -3.01 -14.59 -20.08
CA ASP A 74 -2.53 -13.39 -20.76
C ASP A 74 -1.70 -12.51 -19.79
N PRO A 75 -0.36 -12.62 -19.83
CA PRO A 75 0.53 -11.78 -19.02
C PRO A 75 0.43 -10.28 -19.34
N GLU A 76 0.17 -9.91 -20.59
CA GLU A 76 0.04 -8.49 -20.99
C GLU A 76 -1.22 -7.88 -20.38
N LEU A 77 -2.31 -8.63 -20.33
CA LEU A 77 -3.53 -8.21 -19.62
C LEU A 77 -3.27 -8.01 -18.12
N ALA A 78 -2.52 -8.90 -17.49
CA ALA A 78 -2.17 -8.78 -16.08
C ALA A 78 -1.32 -7.52 -15.80
N GLU A 79 -0.38 -7.21 -16.69
CA GLU A 79 0.45 -6.00 -16.62
C GLU A 79 -0.38 -4.72 -16.80
N ARG A 80 -1.21 -4.66 -17.86
CA ARG A 80 -2.12 -3.53 -18.11
C ARG A 80 -3.01 -3.24 -16.91
N ARG A 81 -3.58 -4.29 -16.31
CA ARG A 81 -4.37 -4.18 -15.08
C ARG A 81 -3.52 -3.64 -13.91
N GLY A 82 -2.30 -4.14 -13.74
CA GLY A 82 -1.38 -3.66 -12.70
C GLY A 82 -1.02 -2.17 -12.84
N ALA A 83 -0.92 -1.66 -14.07
CA ALA A 83 -0.71 -0.24 -14.31
C ALA A 83 -1.90 0.62 -13.86
N TRP A 84 -3.14 0.17 -14.10
CA TRP A 84 -4.35 0.86 -13.67
C TRP A 84 -4.48 1.00 -12.14
N THR A 85 -4.02 0.00 -11.38
CA THR A 85 -4.05 0.07 -9.91
C THR A 85 -3.14 1.17 -9.34
N ARG A 86 -2.14 1.66 -10.10
CA ARG A 86 -1.19 2.69 -9.64
C ARG A 86 -1.70 4.13 -9.77
N SER A 87 -2.79 4.36 -10.50
CA SER A 87 -3.30 5.69 -10.84
C SER A 87 -4.53 6.14 -10.04
N GLY A 88 -4.99 5.34 -9.06
CA GLY A 88 -6.15 5.63 -8.21
C GLY A 88 -5.81 6.20 -6.84
#